data_AF-T1GSC1-F1
#
_entry.id   AF-T1GSC1-F1
#
_cell.length_a   1.000
_cell.length_b   1.000
_cell.length_c   1.000
_cell.angle_alpha   90.00
_cell.angle_beta   90.00
_cell.angle_gamma   90.00
#
_symmetry.space_group_name_H-M   'P 1'
#
loop_
_entity.id
_entity.type
_entity.pdbx_description
1 polymer ?
#
loop_
_entity_poly.entity_id
_entity_poly.type
_entity_poly.pdbx_seq_one_letter_code
_entity_poly.pdbx_strand_id
1 'polypeptide(L)'
;MEAISNRMYQPWYHLDCLYKFSPTYEEDLRNFRRVNEFMEELISHKRNSSENTKEQDGFTKSKDIFIDHIAKYVHEGRISWDDVRDEANVIIAAAFETTSITLFITFLCLAVFQDVQENLYNELCSLFPKLSDVDDISEETMKEM
;
A
#
# COMPACT_ATOMS: atom_id res chain seq x y z
N MET A 1 -0.90 6.08 -14.23
CA MET A 1 0.46 6.66 -14.29
C MET A 1 0.74 7.36 -15.61
N GLU A 2 0.40 6.77 -16.77
CA GLU A 2 0.66 7.38 -18.08
C GLU A 2 0.09 8.79 -18.26
N ALA A 3 -1.15 9.04 -17.82
CA ALA A 3 -1.77 10.37 -17.87
C ALA A 3 -1.07 11.41 -16.98
N ILE A 4 -0.65 11.03 -15.77
CA ILE A 4 0.13 11.88 -14.85
C ILE A 4 1.52 12.18 -15.44
N SER A 5 2.19 11.17 -15.98
CA SER A 5 3.48 11.32 -16.67
C SER A 5 3.36 12.26 -17.87
N ASN A 6 2.29 12.14 -18.68
CA ASN A 6 2.03 13.04 -19.81
C ASN A 6 1.88 14.50 -19.36
N ARG A 7 1.20 14.75 -18.23
CA ARG A 7 1.12 16.10 -17.64
C ARG A 7 2.48 16.61 -17.14
N MET A 8 3.34 15.72 -16.66
CA MET A 8 4.68 16.08 -16.16
C MET A 8 5.62 16.53 -17.28
N TYR A 9 5.48 15.98 -18.49
CA TYR A 9 6.35 16.31 -19.63
C TYR A 9 5.78 17.36 -20.59
N GLN A 10 4.55 17.84 -20.38
CA GLN A 10 3.86 18.74 -21.31
C GLN A 10 3.51 20.08 -20.65
N PRO A 11 4.30 21.14 -20.90
CA PRO A 11 4.15 22.42 -20.21
C PRO A 11 2.77 23.08 -20.32
N TRP A 12 2.04 22.82 -21.41
CA TRP A 12 0.69 23.36 -21.63
C TRP A 12 -0.37 22.76 -20.68
N TYR A 13 -0.13 21.58 -20.12
CA TYR A 13 -1.01 20.97 -19.12
C TYR A 13 -0.75 21.44 -17.68
N HIS A 14 0.24 22.31 -17.46
CA HIS A 14 0.38 23.02 -16.18
C HIS A 14 -0.62 24.17 -16.05
N LEU A 15 -1.10 24.72 -17.17
CA LEU A 15 -2.15 25.73 -17.16
C LEU A 15 -3.51 25.05 -16.97
N ASP A 16 -4.11 25.26 -15.79
CA ASP A 16 -5.37 24.60 -15.40
C ASP A 16 -6.50 24.80 -16.40
N CYS A 17 -6.56 25.97 -17.04
CA CYS A 17 -7.56 26.26 -18.06
C CYS A 17 -7.43 25.28 -19.24
N LEU A 18 -6.23 25.18 -19.84
CA LEU A 18 -5.98 24.32 -20.99
C LEU A 18 -6.10 22.84 -20.64
N TYR A 19 -5.66 22.46 -19.45
CA TYR A 19 -5.79 21.10 -18.96
C TYR A 19 -7.25 20.69 -18.78
N LYS A 20 -8.11 21.55 -18.20
CA LYS A 20 -9.55 21.26 -18.03
C LYS A 20 -10.30 21.05 -19.36
N PHE A 21 -9.81 21.61 -20.46
CA PHE A 21 -10.37 21.39 -21.80
C PHE A 21 -9.78 20.15 -22.50
N SER A 22 -8.80 19.47 -21.90
CA SER A 22 -8.21 18.26 -22.47
C SER A 22 -9.03 17.01 -22.13
N PRO A 23 -9.08 16.00 -23.03
CA PRO A 23 -9.67 14.69 -22.70
C PRO A 23 -8.97 13.99 -21.52
N THR A 24 -7.68 14.29 -21.32
CA THR A 24 -6.85 13.75 -20.23
C THR A 24 -7.39 14.15 -18.85
N TYR A 25 -7.96 15.34 -18.70
CA TYR A 25 -8.54 15.79 -17.42
C TYR A 25 -9.69 14.89 -16.95
N GLU A 26 -10.58 14.48 -17.85
CA GLU A 26 -11.67 13.58 -17.47
C GLU A 26 -11.17 12.19 -17.08
N GLU A 27 -10.13 11.69 -17.75
CA GLU A 27 -9.51 10.42 -17.44
C GLU A 27 -8.84 10.44 -16.07
N ASP A 28 -8.06 11.48 -15.79
CA ASP A 28 -7.43 11.69 -14.49
C ASP A 28 -8.49 11.82 -13.38
N LEU A 29 -9.59 12.54 -13.63
CA LEU A 29 -10.68 12.64 -12.65
C LEU A 29 -11.34 11.30 -12.37
N ARG A 30 -11.55 10.46 -13.41
CA ARG A 30 -12.06 9.09 -13.24
C ARG A 30 -11.10 8.22 -12.45
N ASN A 31 -9.81 8.31 -12.72
CA ASN A 31 -8.78 7.55 -12.01
C ASN A 31 -8.68 7.99 -10.54
N PHE A 32 -8.70 9.29 -10.28
CA PHE A 32 -8.68 9.85 -8.94
C PHE A 32 -9.90 9.40 -8.12
N ARG A 33 -11.09 9.38 -8.72
CA ARG A 33 -12.30 8.88 -8.06
C ARG A 33 -12.16 7.42 -7.63
N ARG A 34 -11.66 6.54 -8.52
CA ARG A 34 -11.45 5.12 -8.20
C ARG A 34 -10.47 4.92 -7.04
N VAL A 35 -9.37 5.67 -7.05
CA VAL A 35 -8.38 5.62 -5.97
C VAL A 35 -9.00 6.04 -4.64
N ASN A 36 -9.77 7.14 -4.64
CA ASN A 36 -10.46 7.60 -3.43
C ASN A 36 -11.53 6.62 -2.93
N GLU A 37 -12.33 6.03 -3.83
CA GLU A 37 -13.34 5.02 -3.49
C GLU A 37 -12.68 3.80 -2.82
N PHE A 38 -11.59 3.29 -3.40
CA PHE A 38 -10.82 2.19 -2.83
C PHE A 38 -10.24 2.55 -1.45
N MET A 39 -9.76 3.78 -1.28
CA MET A 39 -9.26 4.24 0.01
C MET A 39 -10.33 4.37 1.08
N GLU A 40 -11.52 4.86 0.73
CA GLU A 40 -12.64 4.92 1.65
C GLU A 40 -13.06 3.52 2.10
N GLU A 41 -13.04 2.54 1.20
CA GLU A 41 -13.28 1.13 1.53
C GLU A 41 -12.23 0.58 2.51
N LEU A 42 -10.94 0.84 2.26
CA LEU A 42 -9.85 0.41 3.16
C LEU A 42 -9.95 1.05 4.55
N ILE A 43 -10.18 2.36 4.61
CA ILE A 43 -10.28 3.11 5.88
C ILE A 43 -11.51 2.64 6.66
N SER A 44 -12.66 2.48 5.99
CA SER A 44 -13.89 2.01 6.64
C SER A 44 -13.75 0.58 7.15
N HIS A 45 -13.13 -0.31 6.38
CA HIS A 45 -12.81 -1.67 6.82
C HIS A 45 -11.90 -1.66 8.06
N LYS A 46 -10.82 -0.86 8.05
CA LYS A 46 -9.88 -0.79 9.18
C LYS A 46 -10.54 -0.22 10.44
N ARG A 47 -11.42 0.77 10.30
CA ARG A 47 -12.21 1.32 11.41
C ARG A 47 -13.13 0.25 12.03
N ASN A 48 -13.86 -0.48 11.18
CA ASN A 48 -14.81 -1.51 11.64
C ASN A 48 -14.10 -2.74 12.25
N SER A 49 -12.89 -3.08 11.78
CA SER A 49 -12.09 -4.16 12.39
C SER A 49 -11.56 -3.77 13.78
N SER A 50 -11.17 -2.51 13.98
CA SER A 50 -10.68 -2.03 15.29
C SER A 50 -11.77 -2.05 16.37
N GLU A 51 -13.04 -1.81 16.02
CA GLU A 51 -14.16 -1.93 16.96
C GLU A 51 -14.46 -3.38 17.39
N ASN A 52 -14.07 -4.38 16.59
CA ASN A 52 -14.40 -5.80 16.79
C ASN A 52 -13.25 -6.66 17.35
N THR A 53 -12.00 -6.18 17.33
CA THR A 53 -10.83 -6.96 17.76
C THR A 53 -10.22 -6.39 19.03
N LYS A 54 -10.85 -6.66 20.19
CA LYS A 54 -10.24 -6.40 21.50
C LYS A 54 -9.36 -7.54 22.02
N GLU A 55 -9.25 -8.64 21.29
CA GLU A 55 -8.46 -9.79 21.74
C GLU A 55 -7.63 -10.38 20.61
N GLN A 56 -6.35 -10.59 20.95
CA GLN A 56 -5.31 -11.38 20.30
C GLN A 56 -4.31 -10.66 19.37
N ASP A 57 -3.06 -10.79 19.80
CA ASP A 57 -1.77 -10.56 19.14
C ASP A 57 -1.10 -9.17 19.25
N GLY A 58 0.21 -9.20 19.53
CA GLY A 58 1.06 -8.03 19.81
C GLY A 58 1.30 -7.14 18.59
N PHE A 59 1.26 -7.73 17.38
CA PHE A 59 1.36 -7.01 16.11
C PHE A 59 0.09 -6.21 15.81
N THR A 60 -1.08 -6.80 16.06
CA THR A 60 -2.40 -6.13 15.95
C THR A 60 -2.46 -4.90 16.87
N LYS A 61 -1.92 -5.02 18.08
CA LYS A 61 -1.87 -3.95 19.07
C LYS A 61 -1.11 -2.71 18.58
N SER A 62 0.01 -2.89 17.87
CA SER A 62 0.79 -1.77 17.30
C SER A 62 0.04 -1.03 16.19
N LYS A 63 -0.65 -1.78 15.32
CA LYS A 63 -1.46 -1.23 14.22
C LYS A 63 -2.68 -0.46 14.73
N ASP A 64 -3.29 -0.93 15.82
CA ASP A 64 -4.44 -0.27 16.44
C ASP A 64 -4.02 1.02 17.18
N ILE A 65 -2.84 1.03 17.84
CA ILE A 65 -2.28 2.25 18.45
C ILE A 65 -2.10 3.39 17.45
N PHE A 66 -1.66 3.10 16.22
CA PHE A 66 -1.48 4.13 15.19
C PHE A 66 -2.81 4.74 14.73
N ILE A 67 -3.80 3.90 14.45
CA ILE A 67 -5.14 4.36 14.04
C ILE A 67 -5.84 5.10 15.18
N ASP A 68 -5.67 4.65 16.42
CA ASP A 68 -6.20 5.32 17.62
C ASP A 68 -5.59 6.72 17.81
N HIS A 69 -4.29 6.87 17.54
CA HIS A 69 -3.64 8.19 17.56
C HIS A 69 -4.19 9.13 16.48
N ILE A 70 -4.38 8.63 15.25
CA ILE A 70 -5.00 9.42 14.18
C ILE A 70 -6.42 9.83 14.58
N ALA A 71 -7.24 8.89 15.06
CA ALA A 71 -8.61 9.17 15.49
C ALA A 71 -8.66 10.21 16.62
N LYS A 72 -7.72 10.13 17.57
CA LYS A 72 -7.56 11.12 18.64
C LYS A 72 -7.25 12.51 18.08
N TYR A 73 -6.29 12.64 17.15
CA TYR A 73 -5.94 13.93 16.57
C TYR A 73 -7.08 14.53 15.72
N VAL A 74 -7.88 13.69 15.07
CA VAL A 74 -9.09 14.15 14.39
C VAL A 74 -10.13 14.64 15.39
N HIS A 75 -10.34 13.92 16.50
CA HIS A 75 -11.29 14.32 17.54
C HIS A 75 -10.88 15.64 18.23
N GLU A 76 -9.58 15.85 18.42
CA GLU A 76 -9.00 17.10 18.93
C GLU A 76 -9.08 18.26 17.90
N GLY A 77 -9.55 18.02 16.68
CA GLY A 77 -9.66 19.02 15.61
C GLY A 77 -8.31 19.47 15.06
N ARG A 78 -7.25 18.69 15.28
CA ARG A 78 -5.88 19.03 14.85
C ARG A 78 -5.60 18.67 13.39
N ILE A 79 -6.30 17.65 12.89
CA ILE A 79 -6.26 17.19 11.50
C ILE A 79 -7.69 16.83 11.06
N SER A 80 -8.02 17.01 9.78
CA SER A 80 -9.30 16.56 9.24
C SER A 80 -9.21 15.12 8.74
N TRP A 81 -10.37 14.46 8.56
CA TRP A 81 -10.41 13.14 7.92
C TRP A 81 -9.99 13.18 6.45
N ASP A 82 -10.15 14.33 5.78
CA ASP A 82 -9.67 14.51 4.41
C ASP A 82 -8.13 14.54 4.38
N ASP A 83 -7.47 15.24 5.32
CA ASP A 83 -6.01 15.23 5.43
C ASP A 83 -5.46 13.83 5.68
N VAL A 84 -6.12 13.04 6.54
CA VAL A 84 -5.75 11.64 6.81
C VAL A 84 -5.87 10.79 5.54
N ARG A 85 -6.94 10.98 4.76
CA ARG A 85 -7.14 10.26 3.49
C ARG A 85 -6.06 10.61 2.48
N ASP A 86 -5.74 11.90 2.36
CA ASP A 86 -4.74 12.40 1.41
C ASP A 86 -3.33 11.87 1.73
N GLU A 87 -2.93 11.85 3.01
CA GLU A 87 -1.66 11.25 3.42
C GLU A 87 -1.63 9.73 3.23
N ALA A 88 -2.73 9.04 3.54
CA ALA A 88 -2.82 7.60 3.33
C ALA A 88 -2.69 7.23 1.83
N ASN A 89 -3.31 8.03 0.95
CA ASN A 89 -3.17 7.92 -0.51
C ASN A 89 -1.70 8.00 -0.94
N VAL A 90 -0.96 8.99 -0.42
CA VAL A 90 0.47 9.17 -0.73
C VAL A 90 1.29 7.97 -0.27
N ILE A 91 1.10 7.51 0.97
CA ILE A 91 1.84 6.38 1.53
C ILE A 91 1.59 5.11 0.71
N ILE A 92 0.35 4.81 0.37
CA ILE A 92 0.00 3.60 -0.38
C ILE A 92 0.54 3.66 -1.81
N ALA A 93 0.44 4.81 -2.49
CA ALA A 93 1.00 4.98 -3.81
C ALA A 93 2.54 4.80 -3.80
N ALA A 94 3.22 5.39 -2.82
CA ALA A 94 4.68 5.27 -2.68
C ALA A 94 5.10 3.83 -2.36
N ALA A 95 4.38 3.16 -1.45
CA ALA A 95 4.63 1.78 -1.09
C ALA A 95 4.40 0.85 -2.29
N PHE A 96 3.31 1.04 -3.05
CA PHE A 96 3.01 0.23 -4.22
C PHE A 96 4.09 0.34 -5.29
N GLU A 97 4.47 1.57 -5.67
CA GLU A 97 5.47 1.78 -6.72
C GLU A 97 6.83 1.17 -6.35
N THR A 98 7.32 1.45 -5.13
CA THR A 98 8.63 0.98 -4.68
C THR A 98 8.68 -0.53 -4.47
N THR A 99 7.66 -1.13 -3.85
CA THR A 99 7.62 -2.58 -3.62
C THR A 99 7.40 -3.37 -4.90
N SER A 100 6.54 -2.90 -5.81
CA SER A 100 6.31 -3.58 -7.09
C SER A 100 7.56 -3.64 -7.95
N ILE A 101 8.31 -2.53 -8.03
CA ILE A 101 9.59 -2.50 -8.75
C ILE A 101 10.61 -3.41 -8.07
N THR A 102 10.69 -3.36 -6.74
CA THR A 102 11.61 -4.22 -5.98
C THR A 102 11.32 -5.70 -6.24
N LEU A 103 10.05 -6.12 -6.13
CA LEU A 103 9.63 -7.49 -6.41
C LEU A 103 9.92 -7.90 -7.86
N PHE A 104 9.63 -7.02 -8.82
CA PHE A 104 9.93 -7.26 -10.22
C PHE A 104 11.42 -7.55 -10.45
N ILE A 105 12.30 -6.71 -9.89
CA ILE A 105 13.75 -6.90 -9.99
C ILE A 105 14.18 -8.17 -9.26
N THR A 106 13.67 -8.43 -8.07
CA THR A 106 13.97 -9.64 -7.30
C THR A 106 13.61 -10.89 -8.10
N PHE A 107 12.40 -10.97 -8.66
CA PHE A 107 12.00 -12.12 -9.48
C PHE A 107 12.82 -12.24 -10.75
N LEU A 108 13.18 -11.13 -11.39
CA LEU A 108 14.07 -11.15 -12.54
C LEU A 108 15.45 -11.73 -12.16
N CYS A 109 16.02 -11.31 -11.04
CA CYS A 109 17.27 -11.85 -10.54
C CYS A 109 17.17 -13.36 -10.26
N LEU A 110 16.12 -13.80 -9.58
CA LEU A 110 15.89 -15.24 -9.31
C LEU A 110 15.76 -16.03 -10.61
N ALA A 111 15.03 -15.51 -11.60
CA ALA A 111 14.88 -16.15 -12.90
C ALA A 111 16.21 -16.26 -13.68
N VAL A 112 17.13 -15.32 -13.52
CA VAL A 112 18.46 -15.34 -14.18
C VAL A 112 19.46 -16.20 -13.41
N PHE A 113 19.42 -16.19 -12.08
CA PHE A 113 20.36 -16.89 -11.20
C PHE A 113 19.69 -18.11 -10.55
N GLN A 114 19.61 -19.19 -11.31
CA GLN A 114 18.90 -20.41 -10.93
C GLN A 114 19.48 -21.10 -9.66
N ASP A 115 20.77 -20.96 -9.41
CA ASP A 115 21.43 -21.44 -8.19
C ASP A 115 20.93 -20.72 -6.93
N VAL A 116 20.76 -19.39 -7.01
CA VAL A 116 20.19 -18.59 -5.92
C VAL A 116 18.72 -18.91 -5.72
N GLN A 117 17.96 -19.07 -6.82
CA GLN A 117 16.55 -19.45 -6.76
C GLN A 117 16.34 -20.82 -6.10
N GLU A 118 17.17 -21.81 -6.44
CA GLU A 118 17.11 -23.15 -5.85
C GLU A 118 17.45 -23.11 -4.34
N ASN A 119 18.45 -22.33 -3.94
CA ASN A 119 18.77 -22.15 -2.51
C ASN A 119 17.60 -21.54 -1.74
N LEU A 120 17.00 -20.46 -2.27
CA LEU A 120 15.83 -19.82 -1.67
C LEU A 120 14.64 -20.79 -1.58
N TYR A 121 14.39 -21.58 -2.62
CA TYR A 121 13.33 -22.57 -2.60
C TYR A 121 13.54 -23.62 -1.48
N ASN A 122 14.76 -24.15 -1.36
CA ASN A 122 15.08 -25.12 -0.32
C ASN A 122 14.96 -24.53 1.11
N GLU A 123 15.35 -23.27 1.29
CA GLU A 123 15.16 -22.52 2.54
C GLU A 123 13.67 -22.37 2.87
N LEU A 124 12.85 -21.93 1.92
CA LEU A 124 11.40 -21.81 2.10
C LEU A 124 10.75 -23.16 2.41
N CYS A 125 11.16 -24.26 1.75
CA CYS A 125 10.65 -25.60 2.07
C CYS A 125 11.08 -26.09 3.46
N SER A 126 12.24 -25.64 3.96
CA SER A 126 12.70 -25.97 5.31
C SER A 126 11.93 -25.20 6.37
N LEU A 127 11.68 -23.90 6.15
CA LEU A 127 10.96 -23.03 7.07
C LEU A 127 9.44 -23.29 7.05
N PHE A 128 8.89 -23.66 5.89
CA PHE A 128 7.47 -23.92 5.68
C PHE A 128 7.23 -25.33 5.11
N PRO A 129 7.33 -26.39 5.93
CA PRO A 129 7.18 -27.78 5.46
C PRO A 129 5.77 -28.11 4.94
N LYS A 130 4.74 -27.38 5.38
CA LYS A 130 3.39 -27.46 4.85
C LYS A 130 2.94 -26.10 4.34
N LEU A 131 2.14 -26.12 3.28
CA LEU A 131 1.57 -24.90 2.70
C LEU A 131 0.66 -24.13 3.68
N SER A 132 0.06 -24.84 4.66
CA SER A 132 -0.71 -24.23 5.76
C SER A 132 0.12 -23.38 6.70
N ASP A 133 1.43 -23.60 6.76
CA ASP A 133 2.32 -22.92 7.70
C ASP A 133 2.72 -21.53 7.16
N VAL A 134 2.45 -21.26 5.88
CA VAL A 134 2.63 -19.95 5.23
C VAL A 134 1.61 -18.93 5.74
N ASP A 135 0.45 -19.37 6.22
CA ASP A 135 -0.57 -18.48 6.79
C ASP A 135 -0.26 -18.10 8.26
N ASP A 136 0.71 -18.77 8.90
CA ASP A 136 1.10 -18.58 10.31
C ASP A 136 2.58 -18.16 10.42
N ILE A 137 2.92 -17.04 9.75
CA ILE A 137 4.28 -16.47 9.80
C ILE A 137 4.47 -15.78 11.15
N SER A 138 5.18 -16.46 12.04
CA SER A 138 5.57 -15.92 13.35
C SER A 138 6.79 -14.98 13.25
N GLU A 139 6.98 -14.14 14.27
CA GLU A 139 8.17 -13.27 14.38
C GLU A 139 9.48 -14.09 14.49
N GLU A 140 9.42 -15.32 14.98
CA GLU A 140 10.56 -16.23 15.04
C GLU A 140 10.94 -16.74 13.65
N THR A 141 9.95 -17.13 12.84
CA THR A 141 10.15 -17.53 11.44
C THR A 141 10.77 -16.40 10.61
N MET A 142 10.39 -15.14 10.86
CA MET A 142 10.99 -13.98 10.20
C MET A 142 12.43 -13.67 10.63
N LYS A 143 12.88 -14.15 11.81
CA LYS A 143 14.27 -13.97 12.26
C LYS A 143 15.21 -15.03 11.69
N GLU A 144 14.67 -16.15 11.22
CA GLU A 144 15.42 -17.25 10.61
C GLU A 144 15.59 -17.11 9.09
N MET A 145 14.82 -16.22 8.45
CA MET A 145 15.01 -15.75 7.06
C MET A 145 16.08 -14.66 6.96
#